data_AF-A0A2I0NVY6-F1
#
_entry.id   AF-A0A2I0NVY6-F1
#
_cell.length_a   1.000
_cell.length_b   1.000
_cell.length_c   1.000
_cell.angle_alpha   90.00
_cell.angle_beta   90.00
_cell.angle_gamma   90.00
#
_symmetry.space_group_name_H-M   'P 1'
#
loop_
_entity.id
_entity.type
_entity.pdbx_description
1 polymer ?
#
loop_
_entity_poly.entity_id
_entity_poly.type
_entity_poly.pdbx_seq_one_letter_code
_entity_poly.pdbx_strand_id
1 'polypeptide(L)' 'MKAMICPRYGSPDVLQLREVEKPTPQPDEVLIQIHTASLNSRDLRMLRANPIFMRLMPGGLFRPRNNIFGGDLAGRVEA' A
#
# COMPACT_ATOMS: atom_id res chain seq x y z
N MET A 1 -4.58 13.25 -2.07
CA MET A 1 -3.47 12.92 -1.17
C MET A 1 -2.40 12.18 -1.97
N LYS A 2 -1.13 12.33 -1.63
CA LYS A 2 -0.05 11.62 -2.33
C LYS A 2 0.12 10.21 -1.77
N ALA A 3 0.28 9.23 -2.64
CA ALA A 3 0.54 7.84 -2.26
C ALA A 3 1.56 7.20 -3.21
N MET A 4 2.32 6.24 -2.67
CA MET A 4 3.20 5.40 -3.47
C MET A 4 2.38 4.24 -4.04
N ILE A 5 2.27 4.17 -5.37
CA ILE A 5 1.45 3.21 -6.11
C ILE A 5 2.33 2.15 -6.75
N CYS A 6 1.91 0.89 -6.59
CA CYS A 6 2.47 -0.28 -7.27
C CYS A 6 1.52 -0.73 -8.39
N PRO A 7 1.75 -0.32 -9.65
CA PRO A 7 0.84 -0.62 -10.77
C PRO A 7 0.98 -2.05 -11.29
N ARG A 8 2.12 -2.70 -11.04
CA ARG A 8 2.46 -4.07 -11.47
C ARG A 8 3.54 -4.64 -10.55
N TYR A 9 3.64 -5.96 -10.50
CA TYR A 9 4.71 -6.62 -9.76
C TYR A 9 6.09 -6.30 -10.36
N GLY A 10 7.11 -6.16 -9.51
CA GLY A 10 8.47 -5.88 -9.97
C GLY A 10 9.46 -5.45 -8.88
N SER A 11 10.57 -4.84 -9.29
CA SER A 11 11.50 -4.13 -8.41
C SER A 11 10.87 -2.83 -7.87
N PRO A 12 11.48 -2.17 -6.88
CA PRO A 12 11.02 -0.84 -6.42
C PRO A 12 10.88 0.21 -7.53
N ASP A 13 11.54 0.04 -8.68
CA ASP A 13 11.48 0.98 -9.82
C ASP A 13 10.09 1.06 -10.46
N VAL A 14 9.20 0.11 -10.18
CA VAL A 14 7.81 0.17 -10.66
C VAL A 14 6.94 1.09 -9.81
N LEU A 15 7.40 1.50 -8.62
CA LEU A 15 6.67 2.37 -7.71
C LEU A 15 6.55 3.78 -8.26
N GLN A 16 5.38 4.38 -8.08
CA GLN A 16 5.07 5.71 -8.61
C GLN A 16 4.39 6.55 -7.54
N LEU A 17 4.93 7.73 -7.26
CA LEU A 17 4.23 8.73 -6.47
C LEU A 17 3.09 9.31 -7.29
N ARG A 18 1.84 9.16 -6.83
CA ARG A 18 0.65 9.70 -7.51
C ARG A 18 -0.24 10.43 -6.52
N GLU A 19 -0.99 11.40 -7.03
CA GLU A 19 -2.17 11.93 -6.32
C GLU A 19 -3.31 10.92 -6.43
N VAL A 20 -3.97 10.66 -5.31
CA VAL A 20 -5.15 9.80 -5.19
C VAL A 20 -6.20 10.49 -4.34
N GLU A 21 -7.45 10.04 -4.42
CA GLU A 21 -8.52 10.54 -3.57
C GLU A 21 -8.19 10.32 -2.09
N LYS A 22 -8.53 11.32 -1.26
CA LYS A 22 -8.40 11.19 0.19
C LYS A 22 -9.54 10.28 0.68
N PRO A 23 -9.25 9.23 1.45
CA PRO A 23 -10.31 8.34 1.93
C PRO A 23 -11.20 9.07 2.93
N THR A 24 -12.49 8.73 2.91
CA THR A 24 -13.49 9.17 3.89
C THR A 24 -13.73 8.04 4.88
N PRO A 25 -13.46 8.23 6.18
CA PRO A 25 -13.64 7.17 7.18
C PRO A 25 -15.12 6.79 7.33
N GLN A 26 -15.39 5.50 7.55
CA GLN A 26 -16.69 5.00 8.00
C GLN A 26 -16.92 5.27 9.50
N PRO A 27 -18.14 5.06 10.05
CA PRO A 27 -18.46 5.42 11.44
C PRO A 27 -17.55 4.81 12.53
N ASP A 28 -16.89 3.69 12.24
CA ASP A 28 -16.00 2.95 13.14
C ASP A 28 -14.52 3.03 12.73
N GLU A 29 -14.19 3.90 11.78
CA GLU A 29 -12.83 4.12 11.28
C GLU A 29 -12.33 5.51 11.68
N VAL A 30 -11.00 5.67 11.70
CA VAL A 30 -10.35 6.97 11.84
C VAL A 30 -9.48 7.26 10.62
N LEU A 31 -9.40 8.53 10.25
CA LEU A 31 -8.47 9.01 9.26
C LEU A 31 -7.20 9.52 9.94
N ILE A 32 -6.05 8.98 9.52
CA ILE A 32 -4.75 9.35 10.07
C ILE A 32 -3.96 10.13 9.03
N GLN A 33 -3.53 11.34 9.40
CA GLN A 33 -2.50 12.07 8.67
C GLN A 33 -1.14 11.43 8.95
N ILE A 34 -0.65 10.64 7.98
CA ILE A 34 0.61 9.90 8.10
C ILE A 34 1.80 10.87 8.04
N HIS A 35 2.68 10.81 9.04
CA HIS A 35 3.97 11.53 9.04
C HIS A 35 5.12 10.61 8.62
N THR A 36 5.08 9.34 9.06
CA THR A 36 6.09 8.34 8.75
C THR A 36 5.46 6.97 8.55
N ALA A 37 6.06 6.17 7.67
CA ALA A 37 5.75 4.75 7.48
C ALA A 37 7.04 3.94 7.53
N SER A 38 6.96 2.70 8.02
CA SER A 38 8.09 1.77 8.05
C SER A 38 8.20 0.98 6.74
N LEU A 39 9.39 0.44 6.48
CA LEU A 39 9.59 -0.57 5.44
C LEU A 39 9.66 -1.95 6.08
N ASN A 40 8.81 -2.87 5.62
CA ASN A 40 8.72 -4.23 6.12
C ASN A 40 9.11 -5.25 5.05
N SER A 41 9.52 -6.44 5.50
CA SER A 41 9.74 -7.60 4.60
C SER A 41 8.48 -7.98 3.83
N ARG A 42 7.30 -7.68 4.38
CA ARG A 42 6.00 -7.90 3.73
C ARG A 42 5.82 -7.02 2.49
N ASP A 43 6.24 -5.76 2.54
CA ASP A 43 6.09 -4.82 1.43
C ASP A 43 6.87 -5.31 0.21
N LEU A 44 8.10 -5.79 0.41
CA LEU A 44 8.93 -6.35 -0.66
C LEU A 44 8.32 -7.62 -1.27
N ARG A 45 7.75 -8.50 -0.43
CA ARG A 45 7.08 -9.73 -0.88
C ARG A 45 5.81 -9.42 -1.68
N MET A 46 5.03 -8.41 -1.27
CA MET A 46 3.85 -7.94 -1.99
C MET A 46 4.22 -7.26 -3.31
N LEU A 47 5.23 -6.38 -3.28
CA LEU A 47 5.76 -5.68 -4.45
C LEU A 47 6.23 -6.65 -5.55
N ARG A 48 6.94 -7.72 -5.16
CA ARG A 48 7.49 -8.72 -6.09
C ARG A 48 6.54 -9.88 -6.39
N ALA A 49 5.45 -10.03 -5.64
CA ALA A 49 4.67 -11.26 -5.57
C ALA A 49 5.55 -12.50 -5.36
N ASN A 50 6.48 -12.42 -4.40
CA ASN A 50 7.40 -13.49 -4.07
C ASN A 50 7.20 -13.90 -2.61
N PRO A 51 6.90 -15.17 -2.31
CA PRO A 51 6.67 -16.31 -3.23
C PRO A 51 5.39 -16.18 -4.07
N ILE A 52 5.32 -16.91 -5.18
CA ILE A 52 4.24 -16.77 -6.20
C ILE A 52 2.82 -16.90 -5.65
N PHE A 53 2.64 -17.65 -4.56
CA PHE A 53 1.35 -17.79 -3.89
C PHE A 53 0.82 -16.47 -3.30
N MET A 54 1.68 -15.45 -3.11
CA MET A 54 1.26 -14.09 -2.74
C MET A 54 0.23 -13.51 -3.70
N ARG A 55 0.18 -14.00 -4.96
CA ARG A 55 -0.81 -13.62 -5.97
C ARG A 55 -2.22 -14.12 -5.68
N LEU A 56 -2.36 -15.21 -4.92
CA LEU A 56 -3.63 -15.91 -4.74
C LEU A 56 -4.50 -15.31 -3.62
N MET A 57 -3.89 -14.77 -2.56
CA MET A 57 -4.57 -13.98 -1.52
C MET A 57 -3.56 -13.09 -0.78
N PRO A 58 -3.72 -11.76 -0.70
CA PRO A 58 -4.66 -10.84 -1.35
C PRO A 58 -4.12 -10.23 -2.67
N GLY A 59 -3.01 -10.76 -3.20
CA GLY A 59 -2.17 -10.06 -4.18
C GLY A 59 -2.81 -9.79 -5.54
N GLY A 60 -3.62 -10.68 -6.12
CA GLY A 60 -4.12 -10.54 -7.49
C GLY A 60 -3.20 -11.23 -8.51
N LEU A 61 -3.80 -11.87 -9.53
CA LEU A 61 -3.07 -12.84 -10.36
C LEU A 61 -2.01 -12.22 -11.28
N PHE A 62 -2.33 -11.11 -11.93
CA PHE A 62 -1.45 -10.45 -12.92
C PHE A 62 -0.82 -9.17 -12.40
N ARG A 63 -1.51 -8.47 -11.51
CA ARG A 63 -1.09 -7.21 -10.88
C ARG A 63 -1.59 -7.16 -9.44
N PRO A 64 -0.96 -6.35 -8.57
CA PRO A 64 -1.49 -6.08 -7.24
C PRO A 64 -2.98 -5.71 -7.33
N ARG A 65 -3.81 -6.27 -6.44
CA ARG A 65 -5.22 -5.87 -6.28
C ARG A 65 -5.32 -4.58 -5.46
N ASN A 66 -4.50 -4.50 -4.41
CA ASN A 66 -4.28 -3.30 -3.62
C ASN A 66 -2.92 -2.73 -4.02
N ASN A 67 -2.92 -1.51 -4.55
CA ASN A 67 -1.73 -0.92 -5.15
C ASN A 67 -1.00 0.05 -4.20
N ILE A 68 -1.54 0.30 -3.01
CA ILE A 68 -0.90 1.06 -1.95
C ILE A 68 -0.53 0.06 -0.85
N PHE A 69 0.75 -0.01 -0.51
CA PHE A 69 1.28 -0.90 0.53
C PHE A 69 1.56 -0.14 1.82
N GLY A 70 1.65 -0.87 2.91
CA GLY A 70 1.90 -0.36 4.25
C GLY A 70 1.52 -1.40 5.30
N GLY A 71 2.32 -1.48 6.36
CA GLY A 71 2.08 -2.33 7.52
C GLY A 71 2.06 -1.54 8.83
N ASP A 72 2.92 -0.52 8.96
CA ASP A 72 2.98 0.33 10.14
C ASP A 72 3.10 1.80 9.74
N LEU A 73 2.67 2.68 10.65
CA LEU A 73 2.71 4.12 10.48
C LEU A 73 2.82 4.82 11.84
N ALA A 74 3.25 6.08 11.80
CA ALA A 74 3.02 7.05 12.87
C ALA A 74 2.47 8.34 12.26
N GLY A 75 1.51 8.94 12.95
CA GLY A 75 0.75 10.08 12.43
C GLY A 75 -0.20 10.64 13.47
N ARG A 76 -1.05 11.56 13.03
CA ARG A 76 -2.06 12.21 13.85
C ARG A 76 -3.45 11.84 13.36
N VAL A 77 -4.38 11.56 14.28
CA VAL A 77 -5.79 11.43 13.94
C VAL A 77 -6.31 12.78 13.45
N GLU A 78 -6.84 12.79 12.22
CA GLU A 78 -7.36 13.96 11.53
C GLU A 78 -8.89 14.01 11.58
N ALA A 79 -9.56 12.85 11.45
CA ALA A 79 -11.01 12.70 11.51
C ALA A 79 -11.41 11.32 12.05
#